data_AF-A0A7W4W8W0-F1
#
_entry.id   AF-A0A7W4W8W0-F1
#
_cell.length_a   1.000
_cell.length_b   1.000
_cell.length_c   1.000
_cell.angle_alpha   90.00
_cell.angle_beta   90.00
_cell.angle_gamma   90.00
#
_symmetry.space_group_name_H-M   'P 1'
#
loop_
_entity.id
_entity.type
_entity.pdbx_description
1 polymer ?
#
loop_
_entity_poly.entity_id
_entity_poly.type
_entity_poly.pdbx_seq_one_letter_code
_entity_poly.pdbx_strand_id
1 'polypeptide(L)'
;MEVRRYSDAPFVEVVQDIAPVQFRLGLRHHRDCEKRDRVKRLFTESEGLVMSRLPPIVPAVLISCWAATAAFAQPIHTDPRYYRVTGVAADDVLNIRSAPTASAEIVGKFEPGAQPVEVLDTDKGWARVIIGEGMGWASADYLEPIQMSPIGDSTLPAGLLCAGTEPFWSLHIDRESVTYSAAGAEDRVMSVVKADGFAGAGPGTNFVIASGEGSSITAVVSNQRCSDGMSDRDYPRRIDVVLSGADGVTGLTGCCRVPVN
;
A
#
# COMPACT_ATOMS: atom_id res chain seq x y z
N MET A 1 -19.50 66.16 -9.67
CA MET A 1 -18.41 65.33 -10.24
C MET A 1 -18.63 63.92 -9.77
N GLU A 2 -18.84 62.89 -10.57
CA GLU A 2 -19.29 62.72 -11.95
C GLU A 2 -19.83 61.29 -11.95
N VAL A 3 -21.08 61.14 -12.34
CA VAL A 3 -21.74 59.85 -12.50
C VAL A 3 -21.25 59.25 -13.82
N ARG A 4 -20.70 58.03 -13.80
CA ARG A 4 -20.58 57.23 -15.03
C ARG A 4 -21.44 55.98 -14.90
N ARG A 5 -22.56 56.02 -15.63
CA ARG A 5 -23.25 54.84 -16.16
C ARG A 5 -22.64 54.49 -17.51
N TYR A 6 -22.42 53.21 -17.75
CA TYR A 6 -22.29 52.54 -19.05
C TYR A 6 -22.27 51.03 -18.72
N SER A 7 -22.93 50.09 -19.39
CA SER A 7 -24.03 50.04 -20.35
C SER A 7 -24.36 48.55 -20.49
N ASP A 8 -25.54 48.26 -21.04
CA ASP A 8 -26.13 46.94 -21.23
C ASP A 8 -25.33 45.91 -22.06
N ALA A 9 -25.68 44.64 -21.79
CA ALA A 9 -25.71 43.44 -22.65
C ALA A 9 -24.46 42.52 -22.75
N PRO A 10 -24.63 41.22 -23.04
CA PRO A 10 -25.68 40.28 -22.58
C PRO A 10 -25.10 38.99 -21.98
N PHE A 11 -25.90 38.34 -21.14
CA PHE A 11 -25.67 36.99 -20.62
C PHE A 11 -25.82 35.98 -21.78
N VAL A 12 -24.72 35.36 -22.22
CA VAL A 12 -24.74 34.26 -23.19
C VAL A 12 -24.79 32.96 -22.41
N GLU A 13 -26.00 32.43 -22.31
CA GLU A 13 -26.29 31.07 -21.84
C GLU A 13 -25.86 30.11 -22.95
N VAL A 14 -24.70 29.46 -22.79
CA VAL A 14 -24.28 28.36 -23.67
C VAL A 14 -24.98 27.08 -23.19
N VAL A 15 -26.22 26.90 -23.64
CA VAL A 15 -26.92 25.62 -23.61
C VAL A 15 -26.27 24.75 -24.70
N GLN A 16 -25.37 23.86 -24.31
CA GLN A 16 -24.95 22.77 -25.19
C GLN A 16 -25.96 21.64 -25.09
N ASP A 17 -26.81 21.55 -26.10
CA ASP A 17 -27.64 20.39 -26.43
C ASP A 17 -26.75 19.14 -26.62
N ILE A 18 -26.71 18.27 -25.61
CA ILE A 18 -26.16 16.94 -25.74
C ILE A 18 -27.31 15.98 -26.02
N ALA A 19 -27.47 15.61 -27.28
CA ALA A 19 -28.41 14.58 -27.69
C ALA A 19 -28.06 13.22 -27.04
N PRO A 20 -29.04 12.45 -26.52
CA PRO A 20 -28.77 11.17 -25.91
C PRO A 20 -28.47 10.10 -26.96
N VAL A 21 -27.27 9.52 -26.90
CA VAL A 21 -26.89 8.32 -27.65
C VAL A 21 -27.66 7.13 -27.09
N GLN A 22 -28.58 6.58 -27.88
CA GLN A 22 -29.30 5.35 -27.55
C GLN A 22 -28.35 4.14 -27.63
N PHE A 23 -27.97 3.59 -26.48
CA PHE A 23 -27.39 2.25 -26.38
C PHE A 23 -28.52 1.20 -26.42
N ARG A 24 -28.60 0.45 -27.52
CA ARG A 24 -29.42 -0.78 -27.59
C ARG A 24 -28.77 -1.88 -26.76
N LEU A 25 -29.29 -2.14 -25.57
CA LEU A 25 -29.02 -3.34 -24.79
C LEU A 25 -29.75 -4.54 -25.42
N GLY A 26 -28.99 -5.39 -26.11
CA GLY A 26 -29.45 -6.71 -26.54
C GLY A 26 -29.41 -7.70 -25.37
N LEU A 27 -30.52 -7.84 -24.65
CA LEU A 27 -30.73 -8.91 -23.67
C LEU A 27 -30.88 -10.25 -24.41
N ARG A 28 -29.94 -11.18 -24.24
CA ARG A 28 -30.19 -12.62 -24.46
C ARG A 28 -30.12 -13.36 -23.14
N HIS A 29 -31.30 -13.75 -22.67
CA HIS A 29 -31.49 -14.79 -21.66
C HIS A 29 -30.96 -16.12 -22.19
N HIS A 30 -30.11 -16.81 -21.42
CA HIS A 30 -29.99 -18.26 -21.51
C HIS A 30 -30.33 -18.87 -20.16
N ARG A 31 -31.38 -19.71 -20.19
CA ARG A 31 -31.97 -20.43 -19.07
C ARG A 31 -31.13 -21.63 -18.67
N ASP A 32 -31.29 -22.00 -17.40
CA ASP A 32 -30.93 -23.27 -16.77
C ASP A 32 -31.07 -24.51 -17.65
N CYS A 33 -30.17 -25.48 -17.43
CA CYS A 33 -30.46 -26.89 -17.70
C CYS A 33 -29.98 -27.74 -16.52
N GLU A 34 -30.96 -28.34 -15.83
CA GLU A 34 -30.85 -29.15 -14.63
C GLU A 34 -30.75 -30.65 -14.98
N LYS A 35 -29.90 -31.37 -14.25
CA LYS A 35 -29.94 -32.77 -13.75
C LYS A 35 -30.63 -33.93 -14.53
N ARG A 36 -29.88 -35.07 -14.47
CA ARG A 36 -30.31 -36.50 -14.33
C ARG A 36 -31.00 -37.11 -15.57
N ASP A 37 -30.89 -38.39 -15.93
CA ASP A 37 -30.70 -39.63 -15.16
C ASP A 37 -30.43 -40.82 -16.12
N ARG A 38 -29.89 -41.93 -15.56
CA ARG A 38 -29.98 -43.36 -16.00
C ARG A 38 -29.27 -43.84 -17.27
N VAL A 39 -28.52 -44.95 -17.14
CA VAL A 39 -28.99 -46.32 -17.49
C VAL A 39 -28.22 -47.37 -16.68
N LYS A 40 -28.98 -48.26 -16.01
CA LYS A 40 -28.53 -49.48 -15.31
C LYS A 40 -28.12 -50.55 -16.33
N ARG A 41 -27.13 -51.40 -16.01
CA ARG A 41 -27.18 -52.83 -16.37
C ARG A 41 -26.40 -53.68 -15.37
N LEU A 42 -27.15 -54.60 -14.76
CA LEU A 42 -26.74 -55.68 -13.88
C LEU A 42 -26.21 -56.84 -14.74
N PHE A 43 -25.15 -57.51 -14.31
CA PHE A 43 -24.91 -58.92 -14.65
C PHE A 43 -24.15 -59.62 -13.50
N THR A 44 -24.91 -60.48 -12.82
CA THR A 44 -24.62 -61.86 -12.33
C THR A 44 -23.38 -62.20 -11.48
N GLU A 45 -23.70 -62.81 -10.34
CA GLU A 45 -22.88 -63.66 -9.47
C GLU A 45 -22.25 -64.87 -10.19
N SER A 46 -21.09 -65.32 -9.71
CA SER A 46 -20.73 -66.75 -9.63
C SER A 46 -19.73 -66.99 -8.52
N GLU A 47 -20.04 -67.95 -7.66
CA GLU A 47 -19.34 -68.33 -6.44
C GLU A 47 -18.01 -69.08 -6.68
N GLY A 48 -17.07 -68.89 -5.74
CA GLY A 48 -16.27 -69.95 -5.11
C GLY A 48 -15.26 -70.75 -5.94
N LEU A 49 -13.95 -70.55 -5.68
CA LEU A 49 -13.01 -71.68 -5.58
C LEU A 49 -11.72 -71.34 -4.79
N VAL A 50 -11.59 -72.04 -3.66
CA VAL A 50 -10.38 -72.64 -3.06
C VAL A 50 -9.24 -71.76 -2.54
N MET A 51 -9.10 -71.90 -1.22
CA MET A 51 -8.02 -71.59 -0.31
C MET A 51 -6.68 -72.26 -0.72
N SER A 52 -5.63 -71.48 -0.96
CA SER A 52 -4.24 -71.97 -0.95
C SER A 52 -3.32 -70.98 -0.22
N ARG A 53 -2.33 -71.52 0.48
CA ARG A 53 -1.52 -70.88 1.52
C ARG A 53 -0.22 -70.29 0.95
N LEU A 54 0.09 -69.03 1.30
CA LEU A 54 1.38 -68.34 1.57
C LEU A 54 2.60 -68.54 0.63
N PRO A 55 3.42 -67.49 0.34
CA PRO A 55 4.31 -66.86 1.34
C PRO A 55 4.40 -65.30 1.28
N PRO A 56 5.10 -64.66 2.23
CA PRO A 56 5.07 -63.20 2.45
C PRO A 56 6.15 -62.46 1.64
N ILE A 57 6.20 -61.14 1.81
CA ILE A 57 7.25 -60.17 1.43
C ILE A 57 6.91 -59.32 0.19
N VAL A 58 6.27 -58.18 0.44
CA VAL A 58 6.67 -56.90 -0.17
C VAL A 58 6.64 -55.85 0.93
N PRO A 59 7.72 -55.10 1.21
CA PRO A 59 7.66 -54.02 2.17
C PRO A 59 6.78 -52.93 1.57
N ALA A 60 5.66 -52.62 2.24
CA ALA A 60 4.90 -51.42 1.96
C ALA A 60 5.79 -50.22 2.34
N VAL A 61 6.52 -49.71 1.35
CA VAL A 61 7.17 -48.40 1.43
C VAL A 61 6.05 -47.38 1.58
N LEU A 62 5.81 -46.95 2.82
CA LEU A 62 5.01 -45.77 3.13
C LEU A 62 5.77 -44.56 2.58
N ILE A 63 5.54 -44.25 1.31
CA ILE A 63 5.86 -42.93 0.76
C ILE A 63 4.88 -41.97 1.42
N SER A 64 5.22 -41.48 2.62
CA SER A 64 4.59 -40.31 3.20
C SER A 64 4.95 -39.14 2.30
N CYS A 65 4.12 -38.90 1.29
CA CYS A 65 4.15 -37.71 0.47
C CYS A 65 3.75 -36.55 1.39
N TRP A 66 4.74 -35.98 2.09
CA TRP A 66 4.59 -34.70 2.76
C TRP A 66 4.36 -33.67 1.66
N ALA A 67 3.09 -33.40 1.37
CA ALA A 67 2.70 -32.27 0.56
C ALA A 67 3.13 -31.02 1.33
N ALA A 68 4.34 -30.53 1.03
CA ALA A 68 4.77 -29.22 1.43
C ALA A 68 3.82 -28.22 0.78
N THR A 69 2.81 -27.78 1.54
CA THR A 69 2.01 -26.63 1.13
C THR A 69 2.95 -25.45 1.11
N ALA A 70 3.40 -25.05 -0.08
CA ALA A 70 4.01 -23.75 -0.28
C ALA A 70 2.98 -22.71 0.17
N ALA A 71 3.14 -22.20 1.40
CA ALA A 71 2.36 -21.09 1.89
C ALA A 71 2.72 -19.91 0.99
N PHE A 72 1.78 -19.46 0.16
CA PHE A 72 1.92 -18.19 -0.51
C PHE A 72 2.06 -17.12 0.56
N ALA A 73 3.24 -16.51 0.67
CA ALA A 73 3.47 -15.41 1.58
C ALA A 73 2.61 -14.23 1.10
N GLN A 74 1.50 -13.97 1.80
CA GLN A 74 0.70 -12.79 1.54
C GLN A 74 1.46 -11.54 2.00
N PRO A 75 1.28 -10.38 1.33
CA PRO A 75 1.87 -9.14 1.78
C PRO A 75 1.38 -8.81 3.19
N ILE A 76 2.32 -8.54 4.10
CA ILE A 76 2.03 -8.16 5.47
C ILE A 76 1.40 -6.77 5.41
N HIS A 77 0.12 -6.67 5.78
CA HIS A 77 -0.59 -5.41 5.87
C HIS A 77 -0.11 -4.64 7.11
N THR A 78 0.02 -3.34 6.97
CA THR A 78 0.48 -2.44 8.03
C THR A 78 -0.61 -1.43 8.38
N ASP A 79 -0.55 -0.86 9.57
CA ASP A 79 -1.37 0.30 9.97
C ASP A 79 -0.45 1.33 10.63
N PRO A 80 0.42 2.00 9.85
CA PRO A 80 1.37 2.96 10.39
C PRO A 80 0.65 4.09 11.12
N ARG A 81 1.10 4.33 12.35
CA ARG A 81 0.56 5.38 13.21
C ARG A 81 1.63 6.42 13.51
N TYR A 82 1.17 7.64 13.71
CA TYR A 82 2.03 8.80 13.91
C TYR A 82 1.95 9.27 15.34
N TYR A 83 3.10 9.60 15.90
CA TYR A 83 3.23 10.04 17.27
C TYR A 83 4.12 11.27 17.38
N ARG A 84 4.01 11.94 18.53
CA ARG A 84 4.94 12.94 19.01
C ARG A 84 5.57 12.45 20.32
N VAL A 85 6.85 12.74 20.50
CA VAL A 85 7.53 12.53 21.79
C VAL A 85 7.06 13.54 22.83
N THR A 86 6.56 13.05 23.97
CA THR A 86 6.08 13.85 25.09
C THR A 86 6.63 13.33 26.42
N GLY A 87 6.56 14.13 27.49
CA GLY A 87 6.99 13.70 28.82
C GLY A 87 8.51 13.59 29.03
N VAL A 88 9.33 13.98 28.04
CA VAL A 88 10.79 14.05 28.13
C VAL A 88 11.21 15.47 28.49
N ALA A 89 12.13 15.62 29.45
CA ALA A 89 12.66 16.92 29.86
C ALA A 89 13.50 17.57 28.74
N ALA A 90 13.61 18.90 28.72
CA ALA A 90 14.27 19.64 27.64
C ALA A 90 15.78 19.35 27.50
N ASP A 91 16.42 18.87 28.56
CA ASP A 91 17.83 18.45 28.63
C ASP A 91 18.01 16.93 28.63
N ASP A 92 16.95 16.18 28.32
CA ASP A 92 16.93 14.72 28.24
C ASP A 92 16.44 14.25 26.86
N VAL A 93 16.47 12.93 26.62
CA VAL A 93 16.09 12.31 25.35
C VAL A 93 15.32 11.02 25.56
N LEU A 94 14.43 10.69 24.61
CA LEU A 94 13.83 9.37 24.56
C LEU A 94 14.78 8.40 23.86
N ASN A 95 15.36 7.49 24.62
CA ASN A 95 16.25 6.46 24.08
C ASN A 95 15.50 5.46 23.19
N ILE A 96 16.10 5.14 22.06
CA ILE A 96 15.62 4.12 21.11
C ILE A 96 16.55 2.93 21.21
N ARG A 97 16.01 1.74 21.41
CA ARG A 97 16.75 0.54 21.79
C ARG A 97 16.66 -0.57 20.75
N SER A 98 17.65 -1.46 20.74
CA SER A 98 17.69 -2.59 19.81
C SER A 98 16.62 -3.66 20.05
N ALA A 99 16.05 -3.72 21.27
CA ALA A 99 14.99 -4.65 21.66
C ALA A 99 14.00 -3.98 22.64
N PRO A 100 12.76 -4.50 22.80
CA PRO A 100 11.73 -3.91 23.67
C PRO A 100 12.00 -4.19 25.17
N THR A 101 13.12 -3.70 25.67
CA THR A 101 13.53 -3.81 27.07
C THR A 101 14.46 -2.66 27.47
N ALA A 102 14.36 -2.22 28.72
CA ALA A 102 15.17 -1.11 29.24
C ALA A 102 16.68 -1.43 29.32
N SER A 103 17.06 -2.71 29.28
CA SER A 103 18.46 -3.14 29.30
C SER A 103 19.08 -3.32 27.91
N ALA A 104 18.31 -3.17 26.83
CA ALA A 104 18.84 -3.29 25.48
C ALA A 104 19.72 -2.12 25.10
N GLU A 105 20.66 -2.35 24.17
CA GLU A 105 21.55 -1.32 23.62
C GLU A 105 20.75 -0.15 23.06
N ILE A 106 21.25 1.07 23.29
CA ILE A 106 20.69 2.30 22.73
C ILE A 106 21.25 2.46 21.32
N VAL A 107 20.38 2.44 20.32
CA VAL A 107 20.70 2.54 18.89
C VAL A 107 20.34 3.90 18.29
N GLY A 108 19.67 4.75 19.06
CA GLY A 108 19.25 6.07 18.64
C GLY A 108 18.54 6.82 19.75
N LYS A 109 18.02 8.00 19.41
CA LYS A 109 17.29 8.85 20.34
C LYS A 109 16.29 9.71 19.59
N PHE A 110 15.23 10.11 20.28
CA PHE A 110 14.39 11.22 19.86
C PHE A 110 14.55 12.38 20.84
N GLU A 111 14.63 13.58 20.29
CA GLU A 111 14.60 14.82 21.06
C GLU A 111 13.19 15.06 21.65
N PRO A 112 13.06 15.82 22.75
CA PRO A 112 11.77 16.22 23.28
C PRO A 112 10.91 16.92 22.21
N GLY A 113 9.65 16.49 22.07
CA GLY A 113 8.72 17.07 21.10
C GLY A 113 8.91 16.60 19.65
N ALA A 114 9.87 15.70 19.37
CA ALA A 114 10.10 15.14 18.04
C ALA A 114 8.82 14.55 17.45
N GLN A 115 8.58 14.86 16.16
CA GLN A 115 7.44 14.39 15.38
C GLN A 115 7.70 14.61 13.88
N PRO A 116 7.06 13.86 12.97
CA PRO A 116 6.28 12.67 13.28
C PRO A 116 7.19 11.48 13.62
N VAL A 117 6.80 10.69 14.61
CA VAL A 117 7.38 9.36 14.87
C VAL A 117 6.47 8.33 14.22
N GLU A 118 6.97 7.59 13.24
CA GLU A 118 6.23 6.53 12.56
C GLU A 118 6.42 5.19 13.30
N VAL A 119 5.32 4.69 13.87
CA VAL A 119 5.27 3.43 14.62
C VAL A 119 4.66 2.33 13.75
N LEU A 120 5.37 1.20 13.67
CA LEU A 120 4.97 0.04 12.88
C LEU A 120 4.20 -1.00 13.69
N ASP A 121 4.55 -1.17 14.96
CA ASP A 121 3.96 -2.16 15.86
C ASP A 121 4.22 -1.77 17.34
N THR A 122 3.48 -2.40 18.26
CA THR A 122 3.66 -2.22 19.70
C THR A 122 3.71 -3.56 20.42
N ASP A 123 4.67 -3.73 21.33
CA ASP A 123 4.78 -4.91 22.20
C ASP A 123 5.01 -4.47 23.65
N LYS A 124 4.09 -4.83 24.55
CA LYS A 124 4.23 -4.66 26.02
C LYS A 124 4.81 -3.31 26.47
N GLY A 125 4.25 -2.22 25.96
CA GLY A 125 4.68 -0.85 26.33
C GLY A 125 5.89 -0.33 25.54
N TRP A 126 6.34 -1.05 24.52
CA TRP A 126 7.34 -0.61 23.56
C TRP A 126 6.72 -0.40 22.19
N ALA A 127 7.13 0.65 21.49
CA ALA A 127 6.75 0.93 20.12
C ALA A 127 7.94 0.69 19.20
N ARG A 128 7.72 -0.08 18.14
CA ARG A 128 8.72 -0.28 17.08
C ARG A 128 8.68 0.91 16.13
N VAL A 129 9.76 1.67 16.10
CA VAL A 129 9.88 2.96 15.40
C VAL A 129 10.88 2.88 14.25
N ILE A 130 10.63 3.66 13.20
CA ILE A 130 11.59 3.89 12.13
C ILE A 130 12.51 5.05 12.52
N ILE A 131 13.82 4.87 12.35
CA ILE A 131 14.85 5.88 12.63
C ILE A 131 15.84 5.93 11.48
N GLY A 132 16.29 7.10 11.04
CA GLY A 132 17.38 7.24 10.06
C GLY A 132 17.38 6.14 8.98
N GLU A 133 18.41 5.27 9.02
CA GLU A 133 18.60 4.13 8.12
C GLU A 133 18.07 2.77 8.65
N GLY A 134 17.50 2.71 9.85
CA GLY A 134 17.08 1.46 10.49
C GLY A 134 15.80 1.57 11.31
N MET A 135 15.73 0.74 12.35
CA MET A 135 14.59 0.64 13.25
C MET A 135 15.04 0.38 14.67
N GLY A 136 14.16 0.67 15.64
CA GLY A 136 14.39 0.32 17.04
C GLY A 136 13.10 0.36 17.85
N TRP A 137 13.25 0.33 19.17
CA TRP A 137 12.17 0.29 20.14
C TRP A 137 12.25 1.46 21.10
N ALA A 138 11.19 2.25 21.18
CA ALA A 138 11.05 3.31 22.17
C ALA A 138 9.96 2.95 23.18
N SER A 139 10.05 3.47 24.41
CA SER A 139 8.94 3.31 25.37
C SER A 139 7.71 4.05 24.86
N ALA A 140 6.58 3.34 24.78
CA ALA A 140 5.31 3.89 24.31
C ALA A 140 4.71 4.92 25.28
N ASP A 141 5.15 4.93 26.54
CA ASP A 141 4.70 5.89 27.56
C ASP A 141 5.06 7.35 27.21
N TYR A 142 6.08 7.54 26.37
CA TYR A 142 6.54 8.85 25.91
C TYR A 142 6.04 9.21 24.50
N LEU A 143 5.12 8.43 23.94
CA LEU A 143 4.60 8.62 22.59
C LEU A 143 3.11 8.96 22.63
N GLU A 144 2.77 10.19 22.27
CA GLU A 144 1.38 10.64 22.14
C GLU A 144 0.94 10.54 20.68
N PRO A 145 -0.19 9.87 20.35
CA PRO A 145 -0.70 9.80 18.98
C PRO A 145 -0.99 11.19 18.42
N ILE A 146 -0.62 11.41 17.16
CA ILE A 146 -0.96 12.62 16.40
C ILE A 146 -1.72 12.27 15.13
N GLN A 147 -2.48 13.23 14.64
CA GLN A 147 -3.12 13.14 13.33
C GLN A 147 -2.29 13.92 12.31
N MET A 148 -1.92 13.25 11.23
CA MET A 148 -1.27 13.89 10.10
C MET A 148 -2.33 14.51 9.18
N SER A 149 -2.00 15.65 8.57
CA SER A 149 -2.87 16.24 7.55
C SER A 149 -2.86 15.34 6.31
N PRO A 150 -4.03 14.94 5.78
CA PRO A 150 -4.09 14.09 4.61
C PRO A 150 -3.77 14.85 3.31
N ILE A 151 -3.47 14.10 2.25
CA ILE A 151 -3.39 14.61 0.88
C ILE A 151 -4.75 14.40 0.22
N GLY A 152 -5.41 15.48 -0.19
CA GLY A 152 -6.75 15.43 -0.80
C GLY A 152 -7.76 14.70 0.11
N ASP A 153 -8.52 13.77 -0.49
CA ASP A 153 -9.51 12.95 0.21
C ASP A 153 -8.95 11.57 0.65
N SER A 154 -7.64 11.37 0.52
CA SER A 154 -6.97 10.11 0.87
C SER A 154 -6.68 9.98 2.37
N THR A 155 -6.21 8.79 2.79
CA THR A 155 -5.66 8.57 4.14
C THR A 155 -4.14 8.75 4.21
N LEU A 156 -3.51 9.21 3.13
CA LEU A 156 -2.05 9.39 3.07
C LEU A 156 -1.63 10.69 3.77
N PRO A 157 -0.60 10.67 4.62
CA PRO A 157 -0.09 11.87 5.25
C PRO A 157 0.63 12.76 4.21
N ALA A 158 0.49 14.07 4.35
CA ALA A 158 1.30 15.03 3.60
C ALA A 158 2.78 14.95 3.96
N GLY A 159 3.65 15.22 2.99
CA GLY A 159 5.10 15.10 3.12
C GLY A 159 5.61 13.67 2.93
N LEU A 160 4.83 12.78 2.32
CA LEU A 160 5.21 11.38 2.13
C LEU A 160 6.44 11.30 1.21
N LEU A 161 7.48 10.63 1.69
CA LEU A 161 8.71 10.37 0.95
C LEU A 161 8.70 8.94 0.45
N CYS A 162 8.75 8.77 -0.85
CA CYS A 162 8.81 7.47 -1.50
C CYS A 162 10.07 7.36 -2.36
N ALA A 163 10.66 6.17 -2.43
CA ALA A 163 11.85 5.94 -3.25
C ALA A 163 11.93 4.51 -3.77
N GLY A 164 12.60 4.35 -4.91
CA GLY A 164 13.01 3.06 -5.46
C GLY A 164 14.51 3.04 -5.72
N THR A 165 15.08 1.83 -5.73
CA THR A 165 16.52 1.60 -5.77
C THR A 165 17.03 1.30 -7.18
N GLU A 166 16.23 0.70 -8.05
CA GLU A 166 16.60 0.46 -9.44
C GLU A 166 15.41 0.67 -10.39
N PRO A 167 15.43 1.71 -11.25
CA PRO A 167 16.38 2.83 -11.21
C PRO A 167 16.28 3.60 -9.88
N PHE A 168 17.30 4.38 -9.52
CA PHE A 168 17.23 5.27 -8.37
C PHE A 168 16.29 6.45 -8.66
N TRP A 169 15.20 6.54 -7.90
CA TRP A 169 14.23 7.63 -8.00
C TRP A 169 13.61 7.94 -6.64
N SER A 170 13.07 9.14 -6.51
CA SER A 170 12.27 9.53 -5.35
C SER A 170 11.05 10.36 -5.74
N LEU A 171 10.04 10.31 -4.88
CA LEU A 171 8.85 11.16 -4.90
C LEU A 171 8.67 11.78 -3.53
N HIS A 172 8.56 13.10 -3.50
CA HIS A 172 8.06 13.84 -2.34
C HIS A 172 6.64 14.29 -2.63
N ILE A 173 5.68 13.78 -1.86
CA ILE A 173 4.24 14.01 -2.05
C ILE A 173 3.73 14.90 -0.91
N ASP A 174 3.53 16.17 -1.22
CA ASP A 174 2.93 17.16 -0.33
C ASP A 174 1.42 17.27 -0.59
N ARG A 175 0.76 18.23 0.08
CA ARG A 175 -0.68 18.46 -0.10
C ARG A 175 -1.05 18.93 -1.51
N GLU A 176 -0.20 19.76 -2.09
CA GLU A 176 -0.50 20.48 -3.34
C GLU A 176 0.45 20.10 -4.48
N SER A 177 1.59 19.49 -4.17
CA SER A 177 2.64 19.21 -5.14
C SER A 177 3.24 17.81 -4.97
N VAL A 178 3.71 17.28 -6.09
CA VAL A 178 4.56 16.10 -6.16
C VAL A 178 5.87 16.50 -6.82
N THR A 179 6.98 16.26 -6.13
CA THR A 179 8.33 16.44 -6.69
C THR A 179 8.89 15.07 -7.03
N TYR A 180 9.19 14.83 -8.30
CA TYR A 180 9.86 13.64 -8.79
C TYR A 180 11.32 13.92 -9.07
N SER A 181 12.20 13.09 -8.55
CA SER A 181 13.64 13.16 -8.77
C SER A 181 14.17 11.82 -9.26
N ALA A 182 15.13 11.86 -10.18
CA ALA A 182 15.81 10.67 -10.69
C ALA A 182 17.29 10.96 -10.96
N ALA A 183 18.12 9.94 -10.85
CA ALA A 183 19.55 10.10 -11.06
C ALA A 183 19.86 10.62 -12.48
N GLY A 184 20.55 11.76 -12.56
CA GLY A 184 20.97 12.37 -13.84
C GLY A 184 19.86 13.12 -14.59
N ALA A 185 18.71 13.36 -13.98
CA ALA A 185 17.63 14.19 -14.52
C ALA A 185 17.35 15.40 -13.61
N GLU A 186 16.77 16.45 -14.18
CA GLU A 186 16.24 17.57 -13.40
C GLU A 186 14.94 17.16 -12.67
N ASP A 187 14.73 17.75 -11.49
CA ASP A 187 13.53 17.52 -10.70
C ASP A 187 12.28 18.02 -11.43
N ARG A 188 11.23 17.20 -11.43
CA ARG A 188 9.94 17.53 -12.03
C ARG A 188 8.94 17.82 -10.93
N VAL A 189 8.43 19.05 -10.89
CA VAL A 189 7.39 19.46 -9.93
C VAL A 189 6.04 19.46 -10.63
N MET A 190 5.08 18.73 -10.06
CA MET A 190 3.72 18.59 -10.58
C MET A 190 2.72 19.01 -9.51
N SER A 191 1.58 19.56 -9.92
CA SER A 191 0.48 19.86 -9.00
C SER A 191 -0.36 18.62 -8.75
N VAL A 192 -0.75 18.37 -7.50
CA VAL A 192 -1.70 17.31 -7.14
C VAL A 192 -3.05 17.65 -7.78
N VAL A 193 -3.53 16.76 -8.63
CA VAL A 193 -4.84 16.86 -9.29
C VAL A 193 -5.91 16.17 -8.45
N LYS A 194 -5.59 14.98 -7.93
CA LYS A 194 -6.52 14.20 -7.10
C LYS A 194 -5.73 13.25 -6.20
N ALA A 195 -6.17 13.11 -4.98
CA ALA A 195 -5.77 12.02 -4.11
C ALA A 195 -7.01 11.47 -3.40
N ASP A 196 -7.16 10.15 -3.37
CA ASP A 196 -8.34 9.48 -2.82
C ASP A 196 -8.05 8.01 -2.50
N GLY A 197 -9.01 7.35 -1.85
CA GLY A 197 -9.03 5.90 -1.68
C GLY A 197 -9.57 5.17 -2.91
N PHE A 198 -9.26 3.88 -3.02
CA PHE A 198 -9.91 3.02 -4.01
C PHE A 198 -11.24 2.49 -3.49
N ALA A 199 -12.31 2.63 -4.28
CA ALA A 199 -13.59 2.04 -3.98
C ALA A 199 -13.45 0.51 -3.77
N GLY A 200 -13.82 0.01 -2.59
CA GLY A 200 -13.74 -1.40 -2.24
C GLY A 200 -12.39 -1.91 -1.72
N ALA A 201 -11.33 -1.09 -1.67
CA ALA A 201 -9.98 -1.53 -1.26
C ALA A 201 -9.63 -1.30 0.22
N GLY A 202 -10.60 -0.84 1.03
CA GLY A 202 -10.35 -0.45 2.43
C GLY A 202 -9.49 0.81 2.57
N PRO A 203 -9.23 1.29 3.81
CA PRO A 203 -8.52 2.55 4.05
C PRO A 203 -7.01 2.49 3.76
N GLY A 204 -6.48 1.29 3.52
CA GLY A 204 -5.04 1.06 3.35
C GLY A 204 -4.53 1.23 1.92
N THR A 205 -5.39 1.47 0.92
CA THR A 205 -4.97 1.64 -0.48
C THR A 205 -5.51 2.93 -1.05
N ASN A 206 -4.60 3.82 -1.45
CA ASN A 206 -4.89 5.15 -1.96
C ASN A 206 -4.19 5.38 -3.29
N PHE A 207 -4.65 6.38 -4.04
CA PHE A 207 -3.93 6.89 -5.20
C PHE A 207 -3.68 8.39 -5.11
N VAL A 208 -2.65 8.84 -5.81
CA VAL A 208 -2.34 10.25 -6.06
C VAL A 208 -2.11 10.43 -7.56
N ILE A 209 -2.83 11.36 -8.16
CA ILE A 209 -2.62 11.83 -9.53
C ILE A 209 -2.07 13.24 -9.45
N ALA A 210 -0.94 13.47 -10.12
CA ALA A 210 -0.34 14.78 -10.26
C ALA A 210 -0.01 15.07 -11.74
N SER A 211 -0.04 16.33 -12.14
CA SER A 211 0.35 16.74 -13.49
C SER A 211 1.02 18.11 -13.52
N GLY A 212 1.85 18.32 -14.55
CA GLY A 212 2.61 19.56 -14.74
C GLY A 212 3.51 19.44 -15.97
N GLU A 213 3.62 20.52 -16.75
CA GLU A 213 4.56 20.65 -17.89
C GLU A 213 4.57 19.45 -18.86
N GLY A 214 3.38 18.95 -19.23
CA GLY A 214 3.24 17.81 -20.15
C GLY A 214 3.61 16.45 -19.56
N SER A 215 3.92 16.39 -18.26
CA SER A 215 4.13 15.17 -17.50
C SER A 215 2.96 14.90 -16.55
N SER A 216 2.74 13.63 -16.24
CA SER A 216 1.80 13.21 -15.21
C SER A 216 2.30 11.99 -14.45
N ILE A 217 1.91 11.92 -13.18
CA ILE A 217 2.15 10.79 -12.30
C ILE A 217 0.82 10.26 -11.84
N THR A 218 0.67 8.93 -11.90
CA THR A 218 -0.33 8.20 -11.13
C THR A 218 0.41 7.26 -10.18
N ALA A 219 0.32 7.54 -8.88
CA ALA A 219 0.90 6.72 -7.82
C ALA A 219 -0.21 5.97 -7.09
N VAL A 220 -0.01 4.68 -6.86
CA VAL A 220 -0.84 3.85 -5.98
C VAL A 220 -0.01 3.52 -4.76
N VAL A 221 -0.50 3.88 -3.58
CA VAL A 221 0.19 3.66 -2.30
C VAL A 221 -0.67 2.74 -1.46
N SER A 222 -0.06 1.65 -0.99
CA SER A 222 -0.73 0.67 -0.13
C SER A 222 0.02 0.47 1.19
N ASN A 223 -0.74 0.26 2.26
CA ASN A 223 -0.22 -0.11 3.58
C ASN A 223 0.22 -1.57 3.58
N GLN A 224 1.42 -1.79 3.07
CA GLN A 224 2.06 -3.08 2.96
C GLN A 224 3.53 -2.92 3.36
N ARG A 225 4.02 -3.88 4.16
CA ARG A 225 5.44 -3.94 4.53
C ARG A 225 6.26 -4.02 3.25
N CYS A 226 7.16 -3.07 3.10
CA CYS A 226 8.04 -2.93 1.94
C CYS A 226 9.50 -2.94 2.40
N SER A 227 10.38 -3.44 1.54
CA SER A 227 11.83 -3.41 1.71
C SER A 227 12.43 -2.90 0.41
N ASP A 228 13.49 -2.10 0.54
CA ASP A 228 14.26 -1.57 -0.59
C ASP A 228 15.32 -2.55 -1.12
N GLY A 229 15.44 -3.74 -0.49
CA GLY A 229 16.37 -4.79 -0.87
C GLY A 229 17.85 -4.49 -0.58
N MET A 230 18.16 -3.34 0.02
CA MET A 230 19.54 -2.91 0.29
C MET A 230 19.80 -2.62 1.77
N SER A 231 18.76 -2.31 2.54
CA SER A 231 18.85 -2.00 3.97
C SER A 231 18.02 -2.96 4.81
N ASP A 232 18.35 -3.04 6.10
CA ASP A 232 17.55 -3.75 7.11
C ASP A 232 16.30 -2.95 7.54
N ARG A 233 15.87 -1.96 6.75
CA ARG A 233 14.74 -1.08 7.06
C ARG A 233 13.43 -1.68 6.54
N ASP A 234 12.44 -1.77 7.43
CA ASP A 234 11.05 -1.98 7.03
C ASP A 234 10.38 -0.65 6.78
N TYR A 235 9.63 -0.58 5.68
CA TYR A 235 8.78 0.54 5.36
C TYR A 235 7.32 0.12 5.51
N PRO A 236 6.44 0.98 6.03
CA PRO A 236 5.05 0.63 6.22
C PRO A 236 4.26 0.64 4.93
N ARG A 237 4.80 1.19 3.83
CA ARG A 237 4.03 1.38 2.61
C ARG A 237 4.83 0.99 1.39
N ARG A 238 4.13 0.37 0.45
CA ARG A 238 4.56 0.13 -0.92
C ARG A 238 3.94 1.19 -1.83
N ILE A 239 4.67 1.59 -2.86
CA ILE A 239 4.18 2.45 -3.93
C ILE A 239 4.45 1.81 -5.30
N ASP A 240 3.47 1.93 -6.19
CA ASP A 240 3.60 1.62 -7.60
C ASP A 240 3.19 2.87 -8.41
N VAL A 241 4.06 3.31 -9.32
CA VAL A 241 3.96 4.60 -10.01
C VAL A 241 3.94 4.37 -11.52
N VAL A 242 3.02 5.05 -12.19
CA VAL A 242 3.04 5.23 -13.65
C VAL A 242 3.41 6.68 -13.92
N LEU A 243 4.61 6.89 -14.44
CA LEU A 243 5.12 8.18 -14.89
C LEU A 243 4.89 8.29 -16.40
N SER A 244 4.19 9.33 -16.83
CA SER A 244 3.99 9.67 -18.24
C SER A 244 4.63 11.02 -18.53
N GLY A 245 5.35 11.13 -19.64
CA GLY A 245 5.95 12.39 -20.08
C GLY A 245 6.41 12.32 -21.53
N ALA A 246 7.24 13.28 -21.95
CA ALA A 246 7.77 13.34 -23.32
C ALA A 246 8.57 12.08 -23.72
N ASP A 247 9.24 11.46 -22.75
CA ASP A 247 10.07 10.26 -22.94
C ASP A 247 9.24 8.96 -23.01
N GLY A 248 7.91 9.04 -22.89
CA GLY A 248 6.99 7.90 -22.90
C GLY A 248 6.41 7.61 -21.51
N VAL A 249 6.03 6.34 -21.30
CA VAL A 249 5.40 5.86 -20.06
C VAL A 249 6.31 4.84 -19.38
N THR A 250 6.63 5.07 -18.12
CA THR A 250 7.48 4.19 -17.30
C THR A 250 6.75 3.78 -16.03
N GLY A 251 6.84 2.49 -15.68
CA GLY A 251 6.38 1.94 -14.41
C GLY A 251 7.52 1.89 -13.40
N LEU A 252 7.28 2.35 -12.18
CA LEU A 252 8.25 2.35 -11.08
C LEU A 252 7.61 1.72 -9.84
N THR A 253 8.42 1.09 -9.00
CA THR A 253 7.98 0.54 -7.72
C THR A 253 8.97 0.89 -6.62
N GLY A 254 8.48 1.04 -5.40
CA GLY A 254 9.29 1.52 -4.28
C GLY A 254 8.58 1.42 -2.94
N CYS A 255 9.21 2.00 -1.92
CA CYS A 255 8.70 2.06 -0.57
C CYS A 255 8.48 3.50 -0.12
N CYS A 256 7.53 3.74 0.79
CA CYS A 256 7.25 5.07 1.33
C CYS A 256 7.35 5.12 2.85
N ARG A 257 7.71 6.31 3.35
CA ARG A 257 7.74 6.69 4.77
C ARG A 257 7.41 8.16 4.93
N VAL A 258 7.11 8.59 6.14
CA VAL A 258 7.14 10.03 6.46
C VAL A 258 8.58 10.50 6.73
N PRO A 259 8.87 11.81 6.64
CA PRO A 259 10.18 12.35 6.99
C PRO A 259 10.48 12.03 8.46
N VAL A 260 11.65 11.44 8.69
CA VAL A 260 12.18 11.26 10.05
C VAL A 260 12.91 12.55 10.42
N ASN A 261 12.56 13.12 11.58
CA ASN A 261 13.29 14.25 12.18
C ASN A 261 14.49 13.77 13.01
#